data_AF-U3PRT9-F1
#
_entry.id   AF-U3PRT9-F1
#
_cell.length_a   1.000
_cell.length_b   1.000
_cell.length_c   1.000
_cell.angle_alpha   90.00
_cell.angle_beta   90.00
_cell.angle_gamma   90.00
#
_symmetry.space_group_name_H-M   'P 1'
#
loop_
_entity.id
_entity.type
_entity.pdbx_description
1 polymer ?
#
loop_
_entity_poly.entity_id
_entity_poly.type
_entity_poly.pdbx_seq_one_letter_code
_entity_poly.pdbx_strand_id
1 'polypeptide(L)'
;LGYDFGSEARRDSFKQLMPGVAIDGTAIPANPYDARQMVDYLGDNLSEAKSLIWTLNLELTPIYAIEPGGAFARDVYAILQQLLSGQIQAEDSENYVERVSIPGILSGRSVKLFSGQVVPVIEVPNTRGLYGWKVNTLVQAAIETVQAQVTEAQEGSIRRTLGSFLSRIYYDLRNLGTTSQDRALNFASTNAFQAASTFAEAVATGMELDSITVEKGPFCRLDSDCWDVKLKFFDPENSRRAKKLFRFTIDVSDIIPVTLGEVRSWS
;
A
#
# COMPACT_ATOMS: atom_id res chain seq x y z
N LEU A 1 -1.42 2.98 7.65
CA LEU A 1 -1.08 2.41 8.98
C LEU A 1 -1.35 3.43 10.06
N GLY A 2 -1.72 2.95 11.24
CA GLY A 2 -1.80 3.74 12.45
C GLY A 2 -1.43 2.91 13.67
N TYR A 3 -1.60 3.50 14.85
CA TYR A 3 -1.46 2.82 16.13
C TYR A 3 -2.56 3.29 17.08
N ASP A 4 -2.90 2.42 18.03
CA ASP A 4 -3.88 2.67 19.07
C ASP A 4 -3.35 2.13 20.41
N PHE A 5 -3.73 2.78 21.51
CA PHE A 5 -3.26 2.42 22.85
C PHE A 5 -4.08 1.32 23.51
N GLY A 6 -5.33 1.11 23.08
CA GLY A 6 -6.32 0.21 23.66
C GLY A 6 -6.82 0.60 25.05
N SER A 7 -5.97 1.22 25.88
CA SER A 7 -6.31 1.67 27.23
C SER A 7 -5.52 2.90 27.67
N GLU A 8 -6.04 3.58 28.67
CA GLU A 8 -5.52 4.78 29.29
C GLU A 8 -4.19 4.50 29.98
N ALA A 9 -4.07 3.35 30.65
CA ALA A 9 -2.81 2.94 31.26
C ALA A 9 -1.69 2.79 30.22
N ARG A 10 -2.00 2.23 29.04
CA ARG A 10 -1.04 2.11 27.95
C ARG A 10 -0.66 3.48 27.39
N ARG A 11 -1.64 4.35 27.12
CA ARG A 11 -1.40 5.74 26.69
C ARG A 11 -0.50 6.49 27.68
N ASP A 12 -0.79 6.37 28.98
CA ASP A 12 -0.06 7.08 30.03
C ASP A 12 1.38 6.58 30.17
N SER A 13 1.63 5.29 29.94
CA SER A 13 2.99 4.75 29.91
C SER A 13 3.83 5.40 28.80
N PHE A 14 3.30 5.55 27.58
CA PHE A 14 3.99 6.27 26.50
C PHE A 14 4.19 7.75 26.84
N LYS A 15 3.19 8.40 27.43
CA LYS A 15 3.32 9.81 27.86
C LYS A 15 4.43 10.02 28.89
N GLN A 16 4.71 9.04 29.74
CA GLN A 16 5.78 9.10 30.76
C GLN A 16 7.16 8.76 30.20
N LEU A 17 7.25 7.83 29.25
CA LEU A 17 8.51 7.33 28.72
C LEU A 17 9.03 8.12 27.52
N MET A 18 8.14 8.66 26.69
CA MET A 18 8.54 9.44 25.52
C MET A 18 9.21 10.74 25.95
N PRO A 19 10.34 11.12 25.31
CA PRO A 19 10.97 12.40 25.58
C PRO A 19 10.12 13.54 25.00
N GLY A 20 10.20 14.73 25.60
CA GLY A 20 9.81 15.95 24.92
C GLY A 20 10.76 16.28 23.77
N VAL A 21 10.31 17.12 22.84
CA VAL A 21 11.12 17.55 21.68
C VAL A 21 11.38 19.05 21.74
N ALA A 22 12.50 19.51 21.19
CA ALA A 22 12.81 20.93 21.08
C ALA A 22 12.69 21.37 19.61
N ILE A 23 11.81 22.33 19.33
CA ILE A 23 11.63 22.92 17.99
C ILE A 23 11.93 24.42 18.11
N ASP A 24 12.94 24.89 17.36
CA ASP A 24 13.37 26.29 17.37
C ASP A 24 13.60 26.87 18.78
N GLY A 25 14.20 26.06 19.66
CA GLY A 25 14.47 26.43 21.06
C GLY A 25 13.26 26.36 22.00
N THR A 26 12.08 25.99 21.51
CA THR A 26 10.87 25.80 22.31
C THR A 26 10.75 24.33 22.74
N ALA A 27 10.67 24.08 24.04
CA ALA A 27 10.44 22.74 24.58
C ALA A 27 8.96 22.36 24.44
N ILE A 28 8.70 21.30 23.67
CA ILE A 28 7.39 20.71 23.45
C ILE A 28 7.30 19.43 24.30
N PRO A 29 6.27 19.28 25.14
CA PRO A 29 6.12 18.07 25.95
C PRO A 29 5.88 16.84 25.07
N ALA A 30 6.18 15.67 25.64
CA ALA A 30 5.90 14.40 25.00
C ALA A 30 4.41 14.28 24.66
N ASN A 31 4.10 14.02 23.39
CA ASN A 31 2.76 13.82 22.89
C ASN A 31 2.68 12.48 22.17
N PRO A 32 2.14 11.42 22.81
CA PRO A 32 2.05 10.11 22.18
C PRO A 32 1.05 10.07 21.01
N TYR A 33 0.20 11.09 20.83
CA TYR A 33 -0.66 11.23 19.65
C TYR A 33 0.03 11.91 18.47
N ASP A 34 1.20 12.54 18.66
CA ASP A 34 2.01 13.04 17.55
C ASP A 34 2.81 11.87 16.96
N ALA A 35 2.40 11.42 15.78
CA ALA A 35 3.03 10.29 15.10
C ALA A 35 4.52 10.52 14.82
N ARG A 36 4.98 11.78 14.69
CA ARG A 36 6.41 12.09 14.53
C ARG A 36 7.19 11.72 15.78
N GLN A 37 6.74 12.19 16.93
CA GLN A 37 7.36 11.84 18.21
C GLN A 37 7.30 10.33 18.49
N MET A 38 6.17 9.68 18.15
CA MET A 38 6.03 8.23 18.33
C MET A 38 7.00 7.45 17.45
N VAL A 39 7.11 7.78 16.17
CA VAL A 39 8.02 7.13 15.24
C VAL A 39 9.48 7.28 15.70
N ASP A 40 9.88 8.48 16.12
CA ASP A 40 11.23 8.73 16.63
C ASP A 40 11.51 7.88 17.88
N TYR A 41 10.59 7.90 18.85
CA TYR A 41 10.70 7.09 20.07
C TYR A 41 10.83 5.59 19.78
N LEU A 42 10.00 5.06 18.86
CA LEU A 42 10.04 3.65 18.46
C LEU A 42 11.30 3.30 17.63
N GLY A 43 11.91 4.27 16.95
CA GLY A 43 13.17 4.09 16.25
C GLY A 43 14.29 3.73 17.22
N ASP A 44 14.33 4.40 18.37
CA ASP A 44 15.30 4.15 19.44
C ASP A 44 14.88 2.98 20.36
N ASN A 45 13.58 2.72 20.49
CA ASN A 45 12.99 1.78 21.46
C ASN A 45 12.04 0.78 20.80
N LEU A 46 12.50 0.07 19.77
CA LEU A 46 11.64 -0.80 18.95
C LEU A 46 10.87 -1.87 19.75
N SER A 47 11.37 -2.31 20.91
CA SER A 47 10.64 -3.25 21.79
C SER A 47 9.27 -2.73 22.24
N GLU A 48 9.10 -1.41 22.35
CA GLU A 48 7.84 -0.77 22.72
C GLU A 48 6.80 -0.81 21.60
N ALA A 49 7.19 -1.12 20.35
CA ALA A 49 6.25 -1.30 19.26
C ALA A 49 5.23 -2.41 19.55
N LYS A 50 5.62 -3.45 20.31
CA LYS A 50 4.71 -4.51 20.76
C LYS A 50 3.64 -4.02 21.74
N SER A 51 3.91 -2.90 22.42
CA SER A 51 2.99 -2.25 23.36
C SER A 51 1.92 -1.41 22.65
N LEU A 52 1.89 -1.34 21.32
CA LEU A 52 0.83 -0.67 20.56
C LEU A 52 -0.07 -1.68 19.85
N ILE A 53 -1.34 -1.32 19.70
CA ILE A 53 -2.21 -1.97 18.71
C ILE A 53 -1.91 -1.31 17.37
N TRP A 54 -1.19 -1.98 16.49
CA TRP A 54 -0.96 -1.49 15.13
C TRP A 54 -2.24 -1.65 14.32
N THR A 55 -2.64 -0.63 13.59
CA THR A 55 -3.88 -0.67 12.80
C THR A 55 -3.59 -0.54 11.30
N LEU A 56 -4.22 -1.42 10.52
CA LEU A 56 -4.40 -1.19 9.10
C LEU A 56 -5.66 -0.37 8.92
N ASN A 57 -5.50 0.83 8.37
CA ASN A 57 -6.61 1.75 8.12
C ASN A 57 -6.86 1.79 6.62
N LEU A 58 -8.13 1.71 6.23
CA LEU A 58 -8.57 2.09 4.89
C LEU A 58 -9.17 3.49 5.03
N GLU A 59 -8.48 4.45 4.42
CA GLU A 59 -8.66 5.88 4.74
C GLU A 59 -8.49 6.12 6.25
N LEU A 60 -9.46 6.78 6.88
CA LEU A 60 -9.43 7.09 8.31
C LEU A 60 -10.10 6.01 9.19
N THR A 61 -10.46 4.86 8.61
CA THR A 61 -11.19 3.80 9.31
C THR A 61 -10.28 2.60 9.58
N PRO A 62 -10.01 2.24 10.85
CA PRO A 62 -9.35 0.99 11.19
C PRO A 62 -10.18 -0.20 10.72
N ILE A 63 -9.59 -1.05 9.89
CA ILE A 63 -10.22 -2.28 9.37
C ILE A 63 -9.62 -3.55 9.97
N TYR A 64 -8.36 -3.52 10.38
CA TYR A 64 -7.69 -4.61 11.07
C TYR A 64 -6.73 -4.09 12.14
N ALA A 65 -6.56 -4.87 13.19
CA ALA A 65 -5.37 -4.81 14.04
C ALA A 65 -4.31 -5.77 13.50
N ILE A 66 -3.06 -5.33 13.46
CA ILE A 66 -1.92 -6.08 12.94
C ILE A 66 -1.14 -6.63 14.13
N GLU A 67 -0.99 -7.95 14.19
CA GLU A 67 -0.19 -8.63 15.19
C GLU A 67 0.99 -9.37 14.52
N PRO A 68 2.21 -8.81 14.62
CA PRO A 68 3.42 -9.54 14.26
C PRO A 68 3.58 -10.82 15.08
N GLY A 69 3.72 -11.96 14.39
CA GLY A 69 3.79 -13.29 15.01
C GLY A 69 5.10 -14.03 14.70
N GLY A 70 5.38 -15.07 15.49
CA GLY A 70 6.50 -15.99 15.26
C GLY A 70 7.89 -15.38 15.43
N ALA A 71 8.91 -16.06 14.88
CA ALA A 71 10.31 -15.69 15.05
C ALA A 71 10.70 -14.35 14.41
N PHE A 72 9.91 -13.87 13.44
CA PHE A 72 10.17 -12.63 12.70
C PHE A 72 9.37 -11.42 13.21
N ALA A 73 8.67 -11.55 14.35
CA ALA A 73 7.81 -10.48 14.88
C ALA A 73 8.56 -9.15 15.04
N ARG A 74 9.80 -9.18 15.52
CA ARG A 74 10.65 -7.97 15.68
C ARG A 74 10.90 -7.27 14.34
N ASP A 75 11.18 -8.03 13.28
CA ASP A 75 11.48 -7.47 11.96
C ASP A 75 10.22 -6.88 11.32
N VAL A 76 9.07 -7.50 11.54
CA VAL A 76 7.78 -6.94 11.10
C VAL A 76 7.49 -5.64 11.86
N TYR A 77 7.70 -5.57 13.18
CA TYR A 77 7.56 -4.31 13.93
C TYR A 77 8.49 -3.21 13.39
N ALA A 78 9.73 -3.55 13.02
CA ALA A 78 10.65 -2.59 12.40
C ALA A 78 10.09 -2.05 11.09
N ILE A 79 9.53 -2.92 10.23
CA ILE A 79 8.90 -2.49 8.97
C ILE A 79 7.66 -1.63 9.24
N LEU A 80 6.80 -1.98 10.19
CA LEU A 80 5.62 -1.17 10.53
C LEU A 80 6.02 0.24 11.01
N GLN A 81 7.08 0.34 11.81
CA GLN A 81 7.66 1.62 12.23
C GLN A 81 8.21 2.41 11.03
N GLN A 82 8.95 1.76 10.12
CA GLN A 82 9.46 2.40 8.90
C GLN A 82 8.35 2.89 7.98
N LEU A 83 7.30 2.10 7.80
CA LEU A 83 6.15 2.48 6.98
C LEU A 83 5.39 3.66 7.61
N LEU A 84 5.20 3.66 8.92
CA LEU A 84 4.61 4.80 9.63
C LEU A 84 5.49 6.05 9.54
N SER A 85 6.82 5.90 9.64
CA SER A 85 7.80 6.97 9.43
C SER A 85 7.73 7.57 8.03
N GLY A 86 7.54 6.73 7.01
CA GLY A 86 7.35 7.18 5.63
C GLY A 86 6.03 7.92 5.43
N GLN A 87 4.95 7.49 6.08
CA GLN A 87 3.62 8.13 5.95
C GLN A 87 3.54 9.54 6.53
N ILE A 88 4.39 9.89 7.50
CA ILE A 88 4.40 11.20 8.16
C ILE A 88 5.33 12.21 7.47
N GLN A 89 6.04 11.79 6.42
CA GLN A 89 6.84 12.71 5.61
C GLN A 89 5.93 13.67 4.84
N ALA A 90 6.48 14.81 4.42
CA ALA A 90 5.79 15.73 3.51
C ALA A 90 5.52 15.03 2.16
N GLU A 91 4.41 15.36 1.49
CA GLU A 91 3.98 14.67 0.26
C GLU A 91 4.99 14.78 -0.89
N ASP A 92 5.79 15.85 -0.90
CA ASP A 92 6.86 16.10 -1.87
C ASP A 92 8.19 15.37 -1.54
N SER A 93 8.28 14.73 -0.37
CA SER A 93 9.46 13.97 0.05
C SER A 93 9.60 12.66 -0.74
N GLU A 94 10.82 12.34 -1.16
CA GLU A 94 11.15 11.03 -1.74
C GLU A 94 10.96 9.86 -0.75
N ASN A 95 10.79 10.16 0.54
CA ASN A 95 10.51 9.17 1.57
C ASN A 95 9.02 9.02 1.91
N TYR A 96 8.15 9.77 1.24
CA TYR A 96 6.72 9.74 1.49
C TYR A 96 6.08 8.42 1.06
N VAL A 97 5.63 7.64 2.04
CA VAL A 97 4.90 6.39 1.81
C VAL A 97 3.41 6.70 1.79
N GLU A 98 2.79 6.56 0.63
CA GLU A 98 1.39 6.91 0.42
C GLU A 98 0.46 5.68 0.44
N ARG A 99 1.01 4.49 0.11
CA ARG A 99 0.25 3.23 0.08
C ARG A 99 1.04 2.13 0.75
N VAL A 100 0.34 1.18 1.35
CA VAL A 100 0.96 0.00 1.97
C VAL A 100 0.26 -1.28 1.53
N SER A 101 1.00 -2.38 1.54
CA SER A 101 0.45 -3.75 1.39
C SER A 101 0.86 -4.57 2.60
N ILE A 102 -0.10 -5.22 3.27
CA ILE A 102 0.11 -5.99 4.49
C ILE A 102 -0.58 -7.36 4.35
N PRO A 103 0.13 -8.40 3.89
CA PRO A 103 -0.40 -9.75 3.91
C PRO A 103 -0.47 -10.29 5.34
N GLY A 104 -1.57 -10.95 5.69
CA GLY A 104 -1.78 -11.51 7.03
C GLY A 104 -2.86 -12.58 7.06
N ILE A 105 -2.87 -13.36 8.14
CA ILE A 105 -3.84 -14.43 8.39
C ILE A 105 -4.88 -13.94 9.39
N LEU A 106 -6.17 -14.14 9.12
CA LEU A 106 -7.21 -13.89 10.12
C LEU A 106 -7.03 -14.84 11.31
N SER A 107 -6.73 -14.28 12.48
CA SER A 107 -6.50 -15.07 13.70
C SER A 107 -7.79 -15.61 14.35
N GLY A 108 -8.96 -15.13 13.90
CA GLY A 108 -10.24 -15.35 14.58
C GLY A 108 -10.44 -14.52 15.85
N ARG A 109 -9.41 -13.78 16.30
CA ARG A 109 -9.48 -12.85 17.43
C ARG A 109 -9.90 -11.45 16.98
N SER A 110 -10.38 -10.67 17.93
CA SER A 110 -10.62 -9.24 17.77
C SER A 110 -10.03 -8.46 18.94
N VAL A 111 -9.80 -7.17 18.73
CA VAL A 111 -9.33 -6.26 19.77
C VAL A 111 -10.20 -5.02 19.79
N LYS A 112 -10.48 -4.52 21.01
CA LYS A 112 -11.17 -3.24 21.22
C LYS A 112 -10.14 -2.11 21.22
N LEU A 113 -10.30 -1.16 20.33
CA LEU A 113 -9.51 0.06 20.24
C LEU A 113 -9.90 1.05 21.36
N PHE A 114 -9.08 2.07 21.57
CA PHE A 114 -9.33 3.13 22.55
C PHE A 114 -10.68 3.83 22.32
N SER A 115 -11.08 3.99 21.06
CA SER A 115 -12.39 4.54 20.67
C SER A 115 -13.59 3.67 21.07
N GLY A 116 -13.34 2.42 21.44
CA GLY A 116 -14.35 1.40 21.68
C GLY A 116 -14.73 0.57 20.45
N GLN A 117 -14.25 0.94 19.25
CA GLN A 117 -14.41 0.14 18.05
C GLN A 117 -13.73 -1.23 18.23
N VAL A 118 -14.37 -2.30 17.77
CA VAL A 118 -13.79 -3.65 17.77
C VAL A 118 -13.39 -4.02 16.34
N VAL A 119 -12.13 -4.38 16.15
CA VAL A 119 -11.59 -4.77 14.83
C VAL A 119 -10.98 -6.18 14.88
N PRO A 120 -11.08 -6.95 13.79
CA PRO A 120 -10.42 -8.25 13.69
C PRO A 120 -8.89 -8.13 13.70
N VAL A 121 -8.21 -9.15 14.25
CA VAL A 121 -6.75 -9.23 14.31
C VAL A 121 -6.22 -10.09 13.16
N ILE A 122 -5.31 -9.55 12.36
CA ILE A 122 -4.50 -10.29 11.40
C ILE A 122 -3.12 -10.59 11.97
N GLU A 123 -2.69 -11.83 11.84
CA GLU A 123 -1.34 -12.27 12.18
C GLU A 123 -0.41 -12.12 10.97
N VAL A 124 0.72 -11.45 11.17
CA VAL A 124 1.74 -11.23 10.14
C VAL A 124 2.99 -12.05 10.50
N PRO A 125 3.20 -13.21 9.85
CA PRO A 125 4.20 -14.19 10.30
C PRO A 125 5.64 -13.88 9.86
N ASN A 126 5.83 -13.04 8.84
CA ASN A 126 7.14 -12.68 8.30
C ASN A 126 7.06 -11.36 7.51
N THR A 127 8.20 -10.90 7.01
CA THR A 127 8.35 -9.60 6.36
C THR A 127 7.98 -9.57 4.88
N ARG A 128 7.79 -10.74 4.24
CA ARG A 128 7.57 -10.81 2.79
C ARG A 128 6.20 -10.26 2.42
N GLY A 129 6.17 -9.48 1.34
CA GLY A 129 4.95 -8.84 0.85
C GLY A 129 4.54 -7.59 1.62
N LEU A 130 5.28 -7.20 2.67
CA LEU A 130 5.13 -5.89 3.31
C LEU A 130 5.78 -4.84 2.41
N TYR A 131 4.95 -4.04 1.75
CA TYR A 131 5.41 -2.99 0.84
C TYR A 131 4.89 -1.62 1.30
N GLY A 132 5.72 -0.60 1.09
CA GLY A 132 5.36 0.81 1.16
C GLY A 132 5.65 1.48 -0.18
N TRP A 133 4.62 1.99 -0.84
CA TRP A 133 4.75 2.63 -2.14
C TRP A 133 4.83 4.15 -2.00
N LYS A 134 5.82 4.70 -2.69
CA LYS A 134 6.10 6.13 -2.81
C LYS A 134 5.66 6.56 -4.21
N VAL A 135 4.40 6.97 -4.37
CA VAL A 135 3.77 7.17 -5.69
C VAL A 135 4.53 8.20 -6.52
N ASN A 136 5.03 9.27 -5.90
CA ASN A 136 5.89 10.27 -6.53
C ASN A 136 7.13 9.63 -7.21
N THR A 137 7.83 8.75 -6.50
CA THR A 137 9.02 8.06 -7.04
C THR A 137 8.67 7.03 -8.12
N LEU A 138 7.52 6.35 -8.00
CA LEU A 138 7.06 5.40 -9.02
C LEU A 138 6.72 6.12 -10.34
N VAL A 139 6.05 7.27 -10.24
CA VAL A 139 5.73 8.10 -11.40
C VAL A 139 7.01 8.62 -12.05
N GLN A 140 7.97 9.07 -11.25
CA GLN A 140 9.27 9.54 -11.75
C GLN A 140 10.02 8.43 -12.49
N ALA A 141 10.18 7.25 -11.88
CA ALA A 141 10.85 6.11 -12.50
C ALA A 141 10.17 5.65 -13.80
N ALA A 142 8.83 5.69 -13.85
CA ALA A 142 8.08 5.35 -15.06
C ALA A 142 8.30 6.37 -16.19
N ILE A 143 8.36 7.67 -15.88
CA ILE A 143 8.66 8.73 -16.86
C ILE A 143 10.06 8.54 -17.46
N GLU A 144 11.05 8.21 -16.63
CA GLU A 144 12.43 7.98 -17.08
C GLU A 144 12.52 6.87 -18.15
N THR A 145 11.62 5.86 -18.10
CA THR A 145 11.59 4.79 -19.11
C THR A 145 11.13 5.23 -20.50
N VAL A 146 10.34 6.32 -20.58
CA VAL A 146 9.80 6.84 -21.85
C VAL A 146 10.44 8.17 -22.25
N GLN A 147 11.37 8.71 -21.46
CA GLN A 147 11.93 10.06 -21.60
C GLN A 147 12.52 10.34 -22.98
N ALA A 148 13.15 9.34 -23.63
CA ALA A 148 13.72 9.48 -24.97
C ALA A 148 12.66 9.71 -26.08
N GLN A 149 11.38 9.45 -25.79
CA GLN A 149 10.27 9.50 -26.74
C GLN A 149 9.32 10.68 -26.49
N VAL A 150 9.56 11.48 -25.46
CA VAL A 150 8.62 12.52 -25.01
C VAL A 150 9.33 13.86 -24.84
N THR A 151 8.62 14.92 -25.24
CA THR A 151 9.06 16.31 -25.03
C THR A 151 8.81 16.76 -23.59
N GLU A 152 9.50 17.80 -23.13
CA GLU A 152 9.28 18.38 -21.79
C GLU A 152 7.81 18.77 -21.55
N ALA A 153 7.11 19.28 -22.58
CA ALA A 153 5.70 19.62 -22.49
C ALA A 153 4.79 18.39 -22.29
N GLN A 154 5.17 17.23 -22.83
CA GLN A 154 4.45 15.97 -22.66
C GLN A 154 4.73 15.33 -21.30
N GLU A 155 5.92 15.54 -20.73
CA GLU A 155 6.29 14.99 -19.42
C GLU A 155 5.29 15.40 -18.33
N GLY A 156 4.94 16.70 -18.26
CA GLY A 156 3.95 17.18 -17.30
C GLY A 156 2.56 16.57 -17.48
N SER A 157 2.18 16.23 -18.72
CA SER A 157 0.92 15.54 -19.00
C SER A 157 0.99 14.08 -18.53
N ILE A 158 2.05 13.35 -18.91
CA ILE A 158 2.28 11.95 -18.54
C ILE A 158 2.33 11.78 -17.03
N ARG A 159 3.02 12.68 -16.33
CA ARG A 159 3.07 12.69 -14.86
C ARG A 159 1.67 12.75 -14.24
N ARG A 160 0.81 13.63 -14.74
CA ARG A 160 -0.58 13.76 -14.26
C ARG A 160 -1.42 12.53 -14.60
N THR A 161 -1.34 12.04 -15.84
CA THR A 161 -2.12 10.86 -16.27
C THR A 161 -1.70 9.60 -15.53
N LEU A 162 -0.39 9.39 -15.32
CA LEU A 162 0.11 8.24 -14.58
C LEU A 162 -0.24 8.34 -13.08
N GLY A 163 -0.13 9.53 -12.48
CA GLY A 163 -0.59 9.77 -11.11
C GLY A 163 -2.09 9.51 -10.95
N SER A 164 -2.91 9.96 -11.91
CA SER A 164 -4.35 9.70 -11.94
C SER A 164 -4.65 8.19 -12.10
N PHE A 165 -3.92 7.49 -12.97
CA PHE A 165 -4.03 6.04 -13.16
C PHE A 165 -3.75 5.26 -11.87
N LEU A 166 -2.62 5.53 -11.22
CA LEU A 166 -2.24 4.85 -9.98
C LEU A 166 -3.21 5.17 -8.83
N SER A 167 -3.70 6.41 -8.77
CA SER A 167 -4.75 6.79 -7.82
C SER A 167 -6.04 6.03 -8.09
N ARG A 168 -6.51 6.02 -9.33
CA ARG A 168 -7.75 5.34 -9.72
C ARG A 168 -7.69 3.84 -9.46
N ILE A 169 -6.57 3.18 -9.76
CA ILE A 169 -6.38 1.76 -9.40
C ILE A 169 -6.59 1.55 -7.90
N TYR A 170 -6.01 2.39 -7.05
CA TYR A 170 -6.19 2.26 -5.62
C TYR A 170 -7.66 2.45 -5.21
N TYR A 171 -8.31 3.53 -5.65
CA TYR A 171 -9.69 3.83 -5.25
C TYR A 171 -10.71 2.82 -5.80
N ASP A 172 -10.51 2.32 -7.02
CA ASP A 172 -11.41 1.36 -7.66
C ASP A 172 -11.28 -0.05 -7.08
N LEU A 173 -10.07 -0.45 -6.63
CA LEU A 173 -9.80 -1.83 -6.23
C LEU A 173 -9.73 -2.07 -4.73
N ARG A 174 -9.51 -1.04 -3.90
CA ARG A 174 -9.37 -1.21 -2.44
C ARG A 174 -10.61 -1.85 -1.82
N ASN A 175 -10.38 -2.84 -0.99
CA ASN A 175 -11.43 -3.57 -0.28
C ASN A 175 -10.85 -4.25 0.99
N LEU A 176 -11.68 -5.01 1.71
CA LEU A 176 -11.28 -5.65 2.97
C LEU A 176 -10.26 -6.80 2.81
N GLY A 177 -10.03 -7.32 1.60
CA GLY A 177 -9.03 -8.35 1.34
C GLY A 177 -9.33 -9.72 1.94
N THR A 178 -10.60 -10.04 2.24
CA THR A 178 -10.96 -11.30 2.92
C THR A 178 -11.23 -12.44 1.92
N THR A 179 -12.06 -12.18 0.90
CA THR A 179 -12.36 -13.17 -0.13
C THR A 179 -11.19 -13.31 -1.11
N SER A 180 -11.12 -14.42 -1.86
CA SER A 180 -10.08 -14.58 -2.87
C SER A 180 -10.13 -13.51 -3.96
N GLN A 181 -11.33 -13.11 -4.37
CA GLN A 181 -11.52 -12.03 -5.33
C GLN A 181 -11.00 -10.69 -4.77
N ASP A 182 -11.33 -10.38 -3.52
CA ASP A 182 -10.88 -9.20 -2.79
C ASP A 182 -9.35 -9.14 -2.69
N ARG A 183 -8.71 -10.27 -2.33
CA ARG A 183 -7.26 -10.41 -2.33
C ARG A 183 -6.66 -10.19 -3.71
N ALA A 184 -7.29 -10.73 -4.76
CA ALA A 184 -6.83 -10.54 -6.14
C ALA A 184 -6.94 -9.07 -6.58
N LEU A 185 -8.02 -8.38 -6.23
CA LEU A 185 -8.20 -6.95 -6.47
C LEU A 185 -7.15 -6.10 -5.74
N ASN A 186 -6.93 -6.35 -4.45
CA ASN A 186 -5.92 -5.63 -3.66
C ASN A 186 -4.49 -5.91 -4.17
N PHE A 187 -4.20 -7.15 -4.55
CA PHE A 187 -2.89 -7.50 -5.12
C PHE A 187 -2.70 -6.98 -6.54
N ALA A 188 -3.77 -6.84 -7.34
CA ALA A 188 -3.72 -6.18 -8.63
C ALA A 188 -3.20 -4.74 -8.53
N SER A 189 -3.59 -4.01 -7.48
CA SER A 189 -3.02 -2.69 -7.18
C SER A 189 -1.52 -2.78 -6.90
N THR A 190 -1.09 -3.74 -6.08
CA THR A 190 0.34 -3.98 -5.79
C THR A 190 1.12 -4.27 -7.07
N ASN A 191 0.61 -5.14 -7.93
CA ASN A 191 1.24 -5.48 -9.20
C ASN A 191 1.26 -4.28 -10.16
N ALA A 192 0.22 -3.44 -10.16
CA ALA A 192 0.20 -2.23 -10.97
C ALA A 192 1.24 -1.19 -10.52
N PHE A 193 1.46 -1.04 -9.21
CA PHE A 193 2.56 -0.21 -8.69
C PHE A 193 3.92 -0.77 -9.08
N GLN A 194 4.12 -2.08 -8.99
CA GLN A 194 5.37 -2.74 -9.40
C GLN A 194 5.64 -2.65 -10.91
N ALA A 195 4.58 -2.71 -11.72
CA ALA A 195 4.65 -2.68 -13.18
C ALA A 195 4.36 -1.29 -13.78
N ALA A 196 4.51 -0.21 -13.00
CA ALA A 196 4.17 1.15 -13.43
C ALA A 196 4.85 1.55 -14.75
N SER A 197 6.11 1.16 -14.95
CA SER A 197 6.86 1.40 -16.18
C SER A 197 6.25 0.71 -17.41
N THR A 198 5.66 -0.48 -17.26
CA THR A 198 4.99 -1.21 -18.34
C THR A 198 3.78 -0.43 -18.89
N PHE A 199 3.12 0.37 -18.06
CA PHE A 199 1.99 1.19 -18.46
C PHE A 199 2.39 2.59 -18.96
N ALA A 200 3.62 3.02 -18.67
CA ALA A 200 4.13 4.32 -19.08
C ALA A 200 4.08 4.51 -20.60
N GLU A 201 4.34 3.46 -21.37
CA GLU A 201 4.25 3.50 -22.84
C GLU A 201 2.82 3.79 -23.32
N ALA A 202 1.81 3.11 -22.77
CA ALA A 202 0.42 3.35 -23.15
C ALA A 202 0.00 4.80 -22.82
N VAL A 203 0.36 5.27 -21.63
CA VAL A 203 0.10 6.66 -21.19
C VAL A 203 0.85 7.68 -22.05
N ALA A 204 2.11 7.40 -22.42
CA ALA A 204 2.92 8.27 -23.27
C ALA A 204 2.33 8.43 -24.67
N THR A 205 1.60 7.44 -25.17
CA THR A 205 0.86 7.55 -26.43
C THR A 205 -0.51 8.23 -26.32
N GLY A 206 -0.81 8.87 -25.19
CA GLY A 206 -2.06 9.60 -24.97
C GLY A 206 -3.25 8.73 -24.56
N MET A 207 -3.02 7.49 -24.12
CA MET A 207 -4.11 6.61 -23.67
C MET A 207 -4.38 6.77 -22.17
N GLU A 208 -5.63 6.61 -21.79
CA GLU A 208 -6.11 6.63 -20.41
C GLU A 208 -6.79 5.31 -20.03
N LEU A 209 -6.87 5.03 -18.72
CA LEU A 209 -7.54 3.84 -18.22
C LEU A 209 -9.06 3.92 -18.47
N ASP A 210 -9.59 2.94 -19.20
CA ASP A 210 -11.03 2.74 -19.46
C ASP A 210 -11.66 1.98 -18.29
N SER A 211 -11.22 0.74 -18.09
CA SER A 211 -11.79 -0.19 -17.12
C SER A 211 -10.77 -1.16 -16.54
N ILE A 212 -11.04 -1.59 -15.32
CA ILE A 212 -10.35 -2.70 -14.66
C ILE A 212 -11.35 -3.84 -14.50
N THR A 213 -10.95 -5.06 -14.87
CA THR A 213 -11.80 -6.24 -14.70
C THR A 213 -10.99 -7.37 -14.10
N VAL A 214 -11.53 -8.03 -13.09
CA VAL A 214 -10.92 -9.18 -12.42
C VAL A 214 -11.87 -10.35 -12.50
N GLU A 215 -11.43 -11.42 -13.14
CA GLU A 215 -12.21 -12.63 -13.41
C GLU A 215 -11.46 -13.86 -12.95
N LYS A 216 -12.17 -14.92 -12.58
CA LYS A 216 -11.53 -16.18 -12.22
C LYS A 216 -10.80 -16.76 -13.45
N GLY A 217 -9.52 -17.06 -13.28
CA GLY A 217 -8.67 -17.59 -14.34
C GLY A 217 -9.15 -18.98 -14.79
N PRO A 218 -9.24 -19.25 -16.10
CA PRO A 218 -9.70 -20.55 -16.60
C PRO A 218 -8.66 -21.67 -16.47
N PHE A 219 -7.37 -21.30 -16.34
CA PHE A 219 -6.26 -22.25 -16.28
C PHE A 219 -5.41 -21.95 -15.07
N CYS A 220 -5.40 -22.87 -14.11
CA CYS A 220 -4.40 -22.89 -13.07
C CYS A 220 -4.06 -24.31 -12.63
N ARG A 221 -2.96 -24.45 -11.89
CA ARG A 221 -2.56 -25.73 -11.32
C ARG A 221 -3.63 -26.20 -10.34
N LEU A 222 -3.69 -27.51 -10.12
CA LEU A 222 -4.49 -28.05 -9.03
C LEU A 222 -4.03 -27.39 -7.72
N ASP A 223 -4.98 -26.93 -6.90
CA ASP A 223 -4.78 -26.19 -5.64
C ASP A 223 -4.36 -24.70 -5.75
N SER A 224 -4.31 -24.13 -6.95
CA SER A 224 -4.14 -22.68 -7.14
C SER A 224 -5.49 -21.93 -7.11
N ASP A 225 -5.45 -20.65 -6.73
CA ASP A 225 -6.62 -19.76 -6.76
C ASP A 225 -6.31 -18.54 -7.63
N CYS A 226 -6.58 -18.69 -8.93
CA CYS A 226 -6.10 -17.74 -9.91
C CYS A 226 -7.16 -16.80 -10.44
N TRP A 227 -6.73 -15.57 -10.68
CA TRP A 227 -7.55 -14.47 -11.15
C TRP A 227 -6.84 -13.73 -12.28
N ASP A 228 -7.51 -13.60 -13.42
CA ASP A 228 -7.05 -12.79 -14.53
C ASP A 228 -7.48 -11.34 -14.31
N VAL A 229 -6.50 -10.44 -14.30
CA VAL A 229 -6.71 -8.99 -14.25
C VAL A 229 -6.52 -8.42 -15.64
N LYS A 230 -7.49 -7.61 -16.06
CA LYS A 230 -7.53 -6.95 -17.37
C LYS A 230 -7.60 -5.44 -17.16
N LEU A 231 -6.57 -4.74 -17.63
CA LEU A 231 -6.52 -3.27 -17.65
C LEU A 231 -6.71 -2.80 -19.09
N LYS A 232 -7.82 -2.10 -19.34
CA LYS A 232 -8.18 -1.63 -20.68
C LYS A 232 -7.90 -0.14 -20.77
N PHE A 233 -7.21 0.28 -21.82
CA PHE A 233 -6.86 1.66 -22.09
C PHE A 233 -7.52 2.12 -23.39
N PHE A 234 -7.91 3.39 -23.45
CA PHE A 234 -8.52 4.01 -24.62
C PHE A 234 -7.91 5.39 -24.86
N ASP A 235 -8.07 5.89 -26.08
CA ASP A 235 -7.65 7.24 -26.46
C ASP A 235 -8.88 8.18 -26.34
N PRO A 236 -8.87 9.15 -25.40
CA PRO A 236 -10.01 10.04 -25.19
C PRO A 236 -10.19 11.06 -26.32
N GLU A 237 -9.14 11.36 -27.10
CA GLU A 237 -9.19 12.31 -28.21
C GLU A 237 -9.55 11.62 -29.54
N ASN A 238 -9.29 10.32 -29.66
CA ASN A 238 -9.58 9.54 -30.86
C ASN A 238 -10.35 8.24 -30.56
N SER A 239 -11.67 8.34 -30.58
CA SER A 239 -12.58 7.20 -30.36
C SER A 239 -12.48 6.07 -31.41
N ARG A 240 -11.81 6.30 -32.55
CA ARG A 240 -11.58 5.28 -33.59
C ARG A 240 -10.30 4.48 -33.38
N ARG A 241 -9.41 4.93 -32.48
CA ARG A 241 -8.17 4.21 -32.17
C ARG A 241 -8.51 2.93 -31.40
N ALA A 242 -7.84 1.84 -31.74
CA ALA A 242 -8.00 0.56 -31.04
C ALA A 242 -7.61 0.70 -29.57
N LYS A 243 -8.37 0.04 -28.69
CA LYS A 243 -8.10 0.04 -27.25
C LYS A 243 -6.93 -0.88 -26.95
N LYS A 244 -6.07 -0.53 -26.00
CA LYS A 244 -4.96 -1.39 -25.57
C LYS A 244 -5.42 -2.19 -24.35
N LEU A 245 -5.20 -3.49 -24.35
CA LEU A 245 -5.51 -4.37 -23.23
C LEU A 245 -4.22 -4.94 -22.64
N PHE A 246 -4.06 -4.84 -21.33
CA PHE A 246 -3.04 -5.54 -20.56
C PHE A 246 -3.71 -6.63 -19.72
N ARG A 247 -3.14 -7.84 -19.75
CA ARG A 247 -3.62 -8.96 -18.93
C ARG A 247 -2.47 -9.61 -18.18
N PHE A 248 -2.68 -9.84 -16.90
CA PHE A 248 -1.82 -10.66 -16.06
C PHE A 248 -2.67 -11.53 -15.14
N THR A 249 -2.09 -12.65 -14.71
CA THR A 249 -2.78 -13.61 -13.84
C THR A 249 -2.15 -13.55 -12.46
N ILE A 250 -2.97 -13.55 -11.41
CA ILE A 250 -2.55 -13.55 -10.01
C ILE A 250 -3.01 -14.86 -9.38
N ASP A 251 -2.14 -15.53 -8.63
CA ASP A 251 -2.50 -16.63 -7.72
C ASP A 251 -2.57 -16.10 -6.29
N VAL A 252 -3.73 -16.24 -5.64
CA VAL A 252 -4.00 -15.81 -4.25
C VAL A 252 -4.20 -17.00 -3.31
N SER A 253 -3.74 -18.20 -3.69
CA SER A 253 -3.85 -19.42 -2.86
C SER A 253 -3.03 -19.34 -1.57
N ASP A 254 -1.91 -18.63 -1.58
CA ASP A 254 -1.05 -18.39 -0.41
C ASP A 254 -1.30 -16.98 0.18
N ILE A 255 -0.79 -16.77 1.40
CA ILE A 255 -0.81 -15.50 2.15
C ILE A 255 -0.15 -14.37 1.36
N ILE A 256 0.90 -14.70 0.61
CA ILE A 256 1.61 -13.77 -0.27
C ILE A 256 1.23 -14.12 -1.70
N PRO A 257 0.34 -13.35 -2.34
CA PRO A 257 -0.04 -13.62 -3.72
C PRO A 257 1.15 -13.47 -4.67
N VAL A 258 1.05 -14.14 -5.82
CA VAL A 258 2.09 -14.12 -6.86
C VAL A 258 1.51 -13.83 -8.23
N THR A 259 2.23 -13.06 -9.04
CA THR A 259 1.90 -12.88 -10.46
C THR A 259 2.44 -14.08 -11.26
N LEU A 260 1.60 -14.65 -12.11
CA LEU A 260 1.93 -15.80 -12.96
C LEU A 260 2.26 -15.35 -14.38
N GLY A 261 3.48 -15.65 -14.82
CA GLY A 261 3.96 -15.34 -16.17
C GLY A 261 4.18 -13.85 -16.41
N GLU A 262 4.34 -13.48 -17.68
CA GLU A 262 4.55 -12.09 -18.10
C GLU A 262 3.22 -11.37 -18.37
N VAL A 263 3.24 -10.04 -18.21
CA VAL A 263 2.12 -9.18 -18.61
C VAL A 263 1.93 -9.28 -20.12
N ARG A 264 0.78 -9.77 -20.54
CA ARG A 264 0.42 -9.86 -21.96
C ARG A 264 -0.25 -8.56 -22.38
N SER A 265 0.07 -8.05 -23.58
CA SER A 265 -0.58 -6.87 -24.12
C SER A 265 -0.99 -7.04 -25.58
N TRP A 266 -2.13 -6.46 -25.98
CA TRP A 266 -2.61 -6.46 -27.37
C TRP A 266 -3.57 -5.29 -27.64
N SER A 267 -3.92 -5.08 -28.90
CA SER A 267 -4.82 -4.03 -29.41
C SER A 267 -6.06 -4.62 -30.06
#